data_AF-A0A554P8W7-F1
#
_entry.id   AF-A0A554P8W7-F1
#
_cell.length_a   1.000
_cell.length_b   1.000
_cell.length_c   1.000
_cell.angle_alpha   90.00
_cell.angle_beta   90.00
_cell.angle_gamma   90.00
#
_symmetry.space_group_name_H-M   'P 1'
#
loop_
_entity.id
_entity.type
_entity.pdbx_description
1 polymer ?
#
loop_
_entity_poly.entity_id
_entity_poly.type
_entity_poly.pdbx_seq_one_letter_code
_entity_poly.pdbx_strand_id
1 'polypeptide(L)'
;MPEEKVVMYESPEAASIQTVTGWVDPSGRFWGNDEHMARYCGSTHRQCAKNPAHPTHRTNSWCRACDEEGRAARFAAMPTRIWGGEPITDYDGDDYFFDEESLRDHIIDNEIDLANLKLVFCTPNHPSEIDPSDYFLDDLPEDGEINDDQLLAAFELVNEMIRNHGPMSWSPGNEAVELPQAFLDMINAEREEAEVAP
;
A
#
# COMPACT_ATOMS: atom_id res chain seq x y z
N MET A 1 48.31 31.74 -19.04
CA MET A 1 47.63 30.62 -19.73
C MET A 1 48.21 29.35 -19.11
N PRO A 2 47.40 28.41 -18.59
CA PRO A 2 47.94 27.16 -18.08
C PRO A 2 48.67 26.42 -19.21
N GLU A 3 49.85 25.88 -18.92
CA GLU A 3 50.64 25.12 -19.89
C GLU A 3 49.84 23.90 -20.37
N GLU A 4 49.78 23.71 -21.68
CA GLU A 4 49.06 22.61 -22.30
C GLU A 4 49.92 21.34 -22.21
N LYS A 5 49.50 20.38 -21.40
CA LYS A 5 50.18 19.08 -21.27
C LYS A 5 49.95 18.26 -22.55
N VAL A 6 50.99 18.12 -23.37
CA VAL A 6 50.95 17.31 -24.60
C VAL A 6 51.22 15.84 -24.29
N VAL A 7 50.20 14.98 -24.43
CA VAL A 7 50.33 13.51 -24.36
C VAL A 7 50.25 12.95 -25.77
N MET A 8 51.36 12.37 -26.25
CA MET A 8 51.46 11.80 -27.61
C MET A 8 50.69 10.47 -27.74
N TYR A 9 50.19 10.16 -28.94
CA TYR A 9 49.38 8.95 -29.22
C TYR A 9 50.10 7.65 -28.86
N GLU A 10 51.41 7.57 -29.12
CA GLU A 10 52.25 6.41 -28.85
C GLU A 10 52.68 6.31 -27.38
N SER A 11 52.35 7.30 -26.56
CA SER A 11 52.76 7.32 -25.15
C SER A 11 52.05 6.23 -24.37
N PRO A 12 52.76 5.46 -23.52
CA PRO A 12 52.10 4.55 -22.56
C PRO A 12 51.26 5.30 -21.51
N GLU A 13 51.44 6.63 -21.38
CA GLU A 13 50.56 7.50 -20.60
C GLU A 13 49.22 7.78 -21.30
N ALA A 14 49.16 7.64 -22.64
CA ALA A 14 47.94 7.85 -23.42
C ALA A 14 46.94 6.71 -23.26
N ALA A 15 47.42 5.46 -23.18
CA ALA A 15 46.60 4.29 -22.90
C ALA A 15 47.43 3.15 -22.30
N SER A 16 46.85 2.45 -21.34
CA SER A 16 47.39 1.20 -20.80
C SER A 16 46.32 0.12 -20.79
N ILE A 17 46.72 -1.13 -20.99
CA ILE A 17 45.81 -2.28 -20.85
C ILE A 17 45.49 -2.43 -19.36
N GLN A 18 44.19 -2.45 -19.03
CA GLN A 18 43.69 -2.64 -17.68
C GLN A 18 42.80 -3.89 -17.63
N THR A 19 42.91 -4.66 -16.54
CA THR A 19 41.98 -5.76 -16.24
C THR A 19 40.91 -5.22 -15.30
N VAL A 20 39.67 -5.15 -15.78
CA VAL A 20 38.52 -4.73 -14.97
C VAL A 20 37.79 -5.98 -14.48
N THR A 21 37.74 -6.18 -13.17
CA THR A 21 36.95 -7.25 -12.53
C THR A 21 35.65 -6.68 -11.99
N GLY A 22 34.58 -7.47 -12.06
CA GLY A 22 33.29 -7.08 -11.53
C GLY A 22 32.20 -8.06 -11.93
N TRP A 23 30.99 -7.79 -11.46
CA TRP A 23 29.83 -8.64 -11.67
C TRP A 23 29.17 -8.34 -13.00
N VAL A 24 28.80 -9.41 -13.70
CA VAL A 24 28.10 -9.34 -14.98
C VAL A 24 26.83 -10.16 -14.83
N ASP A 25 25.70 -9.59 -15.23
CA ASP A 25 24.43 -10.33 -15.24
C ASP A 25 24.30 -11.22 -16.49
N PRO A 26 23.28 -12.11 -16.58
CA PRO A 26 23.08 -12.98 -17.74
C PRO A 26 22.85 -12.25 -19.06
N SER A 27 22.49 -10.95 -19.03
CA SER A 27 22.31 -10.13 -20.24
C SER A 27 23.62 -9.50 -20.73
N GLY A 28 24.71 -9.63 -19.97
CA GLY A 28 26.03 -9.09 -20.31
C GLY A 28 26.27 -7.68 -19.78
N ARG A 29 25.39 -7.14 -18.93
CA ARG A 29 25.59 -5.81 -18.33
C ARG A 29 26.62 -5.90 -17.20
N PHE A 30 27.59 -5.00 -17.20
CA PHE A 30 28.62 -4.88 -16.17
C PHE A 30 28.16 -3.97 -15.03
N TRP A 31 28.25 -4.46 -13.79
CA TRP A 31 27.79 -3.80 -12.57
C TRP A 31 28.93 -3.37 -11.64
N GLY A 32 30.19 -3.53 -12.06
CA GLY A 32 31.34 -3.23 -11.20
C GLY A 32 31.37 -4.13 -9.96
N ASN A 33 31.51 -3.55 -8.78
CA ASN A 33 31.56 -4.31 -7.51
C ASN A 33 30.18 -4.63 -6.93
N ASP A 34 29.08 -4.25 -7.58
CA ASP A 34 27.72 -4.46 -7.07
C ASP A 34 27.18 -5.86 -7.43
N GLU A 35 27.57 -6.85 -6.61
CA GLU A 35 27.06 -8.23 -6.72
C GLU A 35 25.54 -8.30 -6.57
N HIS A 36 25.00 -7.49 -5.64
CA HIS A 36 23.60 -7.54 -5.29
C HIS A 36 22.73 -7.15 -6.49
N MET A 37 23.07 -6.07 -7.18
CA MET A 37 22.35 -5.64 -8.37
C MET A 37 22.53 -6.58 -9.56
N ALA A 38 23.73 -7.14 -9.77
CA ALA A 38 23.93 -8.13 -10.82
C ALA A 38 23.06 -9.38 -10.59
N ARG A 39 23.00 -9.89 -9.35
CA ARG A 39 22.13 -11.02 -8.99
C ARG A 39 20.65 -10.66 -9.01
N TYR A 40 20.29 -9.46 -8.57
CA TYR A 40 18.90 -8.98 -8.62
C TYR A 40 18.39 -8.93 -10.06
N CYS A 41 19.18 -8.37 -10.99
CA CYS A 41 18.83 -8.29 -12.40
C CYS A 41 18.81 -9.67 -13.08
N GLY A 42 19.74 -10.55 -12.72
CA GLY A 42 19.86 -11.88 -13.31
C GLY A 42 18.94 -12.95 -12.73
N SER A 43 18.23 -12.69 -11.64
CA SER A 43 17.40 -13.69 -10.97
C SER A 43 15.91 -13.46 -11.21
N THR A 44 15.16 -14.56 -11.28
CA THR A 44 13.69 -14.52 -11.34
C THR A 44 13.06 -14.70 -9.97
N HIS A 45 13.70 -15.50 -9.11
CA HIS A 45 13.21 -15.85 -7.78
C HIS A 45 14.35 -15.82 -6.75
N ARG A 46 13.96 -15.65 -5.48
CA ARG A 46 14.85 -15.70 -4.31
C ARG A 46 14.18 -16.46 -3.17
N GLN A 47 15.00 -16.94 -2.24
CA GLN A 47 14.52 -17.41 -0.94
C GLN A 47 14.18 -16.22 -0.05
N CYS A 48 13.24 -16.43 0.87
CA CYS A 48 12.88 -15.44 1.87
C CYS A 48 14.08 -15.17 2.80
N ALA A 49 14.39 -13.89 3.02
CA ALA A 49 15.51 -13.50 3.89
C ALA A 49 15.21 -13.68 5.39
N LYS A 50 13.93 -13.63 5.78
CA LYS A 50 13.52 -13.76 7.19
C LYS A 50 13.40 -15.22 7.62
N ASN A 51 12.83 -16.07 6.76
CA ASN A 51 12.62 -17.48 7.05
C ASN A 51 12.94 -18.35 5.83
N PRO A 52 14.08 -19.07 5.81
CA PRO A 52 14.46 -19.94 4.70
C PRO A 52 13.49 -21.11 4.43
N ALA A 53 12.61 -21.45 5.38
CA ALA A 53 11.59 -22.48 5.20
C ALA A 53 10.38 -21.98 4.38
N HIS A 54 10.23 -20.68 4.18
CA HIS A 54 9.18 -20.14 3.32
C HIS A 54 9.44 -20.48 1.84
N PRO A 55 8.37 -20.60 1.02
CA PRO A 55 8.52 -20.80 -0.41
C PRO A 55 9.37 -19.72 -1.08
N THR A 56 10.05 -20.09 -2.17
CA THR A 56 10.71 -19.10 -3.03
C THR A 56 9.69 -18.15 -3.63
N HIS A 57 10.02 -16.86 -3.70
CA HIS A 57 9.17 -15.82 -4.27
C HIS A 57 9.93 -15.06 -5.36
N ARG A 58 9.22 -14.25 -6.16
CA ARG A 58 9.85 -13.44 -7.20
C ARG A 58 10.85 -12.47 -6.58
N THR A 59 11.99 -12.28 -7.24
CA THR A 59 13.07 -11.42 -6.72
C THR A 59 12.59 -9.98 -6.46
N ASN A 60 11.70 -9.48 -7.31
CA ASN A 60 11.10 -8.15 -7.25
C ASN A 60 9.78 -8.11 -6.46
N SER A 61 9.44 -9.15 -5.70
CA SER A 61 8.25 -9.19 -4.86
C SER A 61 8.60 -9.46 -3.40
N TRP A 62 7.61 -9.27 -2.54
CA TRP A 62 7.67 -9.66 -1.14
C TRP A 62 7.43 -11.16 -0.97
N CYS A 63 7.87 -11.72 0.16
CA CYS A 63 7.50 -13.07 0.57
C CYS A 63 6.07 -13.07 1.10
N ARG A 64 5.16 -13.78 0.43
CA ARG A 64 3.73 -13.84 0.83
C ARG A 64 3.52 -14.39 2.24
N ALA A 65 4.22 -15.46 2.61
CA ALA A 65 4.11 -16.04 3.95
C ALA A 65 4.51 -15.03 5.04
N CYS A 66 5.59 -14.26 4.84
CA CYS A 66 5.95 -13.20 5.79
C CYS A 66 4.93 -12.07 5.85
N ASP A 67 4.27 -11.76 4.73
CA ASP A 67 3.25 -10.73 4.67
C ASP A 67 1.99 -11.19 5.40
N GLU A 68 1.50 -12.39 5.12
CA GLU A 68 0.37 -13.03 5.80
C GLU A 68 0.59 -13.15 7.32
N GLU A 69 1.76 -13.65 7.74
CA GLU A 69 2.17 -13.70 9.15
C GLU A 69 2.16 -12.30 9.79
N GLY A 70 2.68 -11.31 9.08
CA GLY A 70 2.72 -9.91 9.53
C GLY A 70 1.33 -9.29 9.66
N ARG A 71 0.45 -9.53 8.69
CA ARG A 71 -0.95 -9.07 8.70
C ARG A 71 -1.73 -9.72 9.83
N ALA A 72 -1.61 -11.04 9.99
CA ALA A 72 -2.24 -11.76 11.10
C ALA A 72 -1.77 -11.24 12.47
N ALA A 73 -0.46 -11.00 12.63
CA ALA A 73 0.09 -10.44 13.85
C ALA A 73 -0.38 -9.00 14.12
N ARG A 74 -0.51 -8.17 13.08
CA ARG A 74 -1.05 -6.80 13.19
C ARG A 74 -2.51 -6.84 13.63
N PHE A 75 -3.34 -7.63 12.97
CA PHE A 75 -4.76 -7.78 13.31
C PHE A 75 -4.94 -8.28 14.75
N ALA A 76 -4.21 -9.32 15.15
CA ALA A 76 -4.26 -9.86 16.51
C ALA A 76 -3.81 -8.86 17.60
N ALA A 77 -3.02 -7.85 17.23
CA ALA A 77 -2.57 -6.80 18.14
C ALA A 77 -3.49 -5.57 18.15
N MET A 78 -4.52 -5.50 17.30
CA MET A 78 -5.43 -4.37 17.25
C MET A 78 -6.29 -4.29 18.51
N PRO A 79 -6.60 -3.08 19.01
CA PRO A 79 -7.65 -2.91 20.00
C PRO A 79 -9.00 -3.39 19.44
N THR A 80 -9.78 -4.08 20.26
CA THR A 80 -11.10 -4.62 19.89
C THR A 80 -12.22 -3.79 20.48
N ARG A 81 -13.33 -3.69 19.73
CA ARG A 81 -14.55 -3.01 20.18
C ARG A 81 -15.78 -3.71 19.62
N ILE A 82 -16.82 -3.82 20.45
CA ILE A 82 -18.11 -4.40 20.06
C ILE A 82 -18.74 -3.54 18.96
N TRP A 83 -19.23 -4.20 17.91
CA TRP A 83 -19.92 -3.55 16.81
C TRP A 83 -21.30 -3.01 17.22
N GLY A 84 -21.58 -1.77 16.85
CA GLY A 84 -22.85 -1.09 17.11
C GLY A 84 -23.61 -0.69 15.83
N GLY A 85 -23.21 -1.20 14.67
CA GLY A 85 -23.78 -0.83 13.36
C GLY A 85 -23.01 0.26 12.62
N GLU A 86 -21.79 0.61 13.06
CA GLU A 86 -20.92 1.51 12.30
C GLU A 86 -20.38 0.85 11.03
N PRO A 87 -19.92 1.62 10.03
CA PRO A 87 -19.30 1.06 8.83
C PRO A 87 -18.05 0.24 9.18
N ILE A 88 -17.97 -0.97 8.62
CA ILE A 88 -16.89 -1.94 8.83
C ILE A 88 -16.45 -2.53 7.48
N THR A 89 -15.28 -3.14 7.44
CA THR A 89 -14.72 -3.74 6.23
C THR A 89 -13.88 -4.97 6.58
N ASP A 90 -13.71 -5.87 5.61
CA ASP A 90 -12.74 -6.95 5.71
C ASP A 90 -11.32 -6.36 5.81
N TYR A 91 -10.56 -6.79 6.81
CA TYR A 91 -9.17 -6.41 6.99
C TYR A 91 -8.27 -6.87 5.83
N ASP A 92 -8.59 -8.03 5.25
CA ASP A 92 -7.80 -8.68 4.22
C ASP A 92 -8.32 -8.46 2.79
N GLY A 93 -9.57 -8.02 2.65
CA GLY A 93 -10.28 -7.85 1.38
C GLY A 93 -10.66 -6.40 1.04
N ASP A 94 -11.61 -6.27 0.11
CA ASP A 94 -12.12 -5.00 -0.42
C ASP A 94 -13.64 -4.84 -0.17
N ASP A 95 -14.22 -5.67 0.71
CA ASP A 95 -15.64 -5.68 1.01
C ASP A 95 -15.97 -4.74 2.18
N TYR A 96 -17.01 -3.91 1.99
CA TYR A 96 -17.46 -2.89 2.93
C TYR A 96 -18.93 -3.09 3.29
N PHE A 97 -19.22 -2.99 4.58
CA PHE A 97 -20.55 -3.19 5.14
C PHE A 97 -20.98 -1.95 5.92
N PHE A 98 -22.15 -1.44 5.57
CA PHE A 98 -22.71 -0.20 6.14
C PHE A 98 -23.89 -0.46 7.08
N ASP A 99 -24.33 -1.71 7.15
CA ASP A 99 -25.46 -2.18 7.96
C ASP A 99 -25.33 -3.68 8.25
N GLU A 100 -26.22 -4.18 9.10
CA GLU A 100 -26.26 -5.58 9.53
C GLU A 100 -26.62 -6.54 8.38
N GLU A 101 -27.53 -6.11 7.51
CA GLU A 101 -28.06 -6.91 6.39
C GLU A 101 -26.96 -7.21 5.37
N SER A 102 -26.18 -6.20 4.98
CA SER A 102 -25.07 -6.35 4.03
C SER A 102 -23.98 -7.29 4.53
N LEU A 103 -23.61 -7.24 5.81
CA LEU A 103 -22.64 -8.19 6.38
C LEU A 103 -23.21 -9.61 6.41
N ARG A 104 -24.46 -9.75 6.84
CA ARG A 104 -25.16 -11.04 6.93
C ARG A 104 -25.23 -11.72 5.56
N ASP A 105 -25.74 -11.01 4.55
CA ASP A 105 -25.89 -11.53 3.19
C ASP A 105 -24.53 -11.98 2.64
N HIS A 106 -23.48 -11.19 2.87
CA HIS A 106 -22.12 -11.57 2.47
C HIS A 106 -21.62 -12.85 3.15
N ILE A 107 -21.86 -13.02 4.45
CA ILE A 107 -21.44 -14.22 5.20
C ILE A 107 -22.20 -15.46 4.71
N ILE A 108 -23.50 -15.33 4.42
CA ILE A 108 -24.34 -16.45 3.97
C ILE A 108 -24.04 -16.81 2.51
N ASP A 109 -24.09 -15.85 1.60
CA ASP A 109 -23.95 -16.08 0.15
C ASP A 109 -22.57 -16.62 -0.23
N ASN A 110 -21.53 -16.28 0.55
CA ASN A 110 -20.16 -16.73 0.31
C ASN A 110 -19.71 -17.86 1.25
N GLU A 111 -20.64 -18.42 2.06
CA GLU A 111 -20.38 -19.53 2.99
C GLU A 111 -19.16 -19.27 3.91
N ILE A 112 -18.98 -18.04 4.38
CA ILE A 112 -17.77 -17.63 5.12
C ILE A 112 -17.79 -18.19 6.54
N ASP A 113 -16.72 -18.85 6.96
CA ASP A 113 -16.57 -19.26 8.36
C ASP A 113 -16.40 -18.03 9.25
N LEU A 114 -17.26 -17.90 10.27
CA LEU A 114 -17.22 -16.82 11.26
C LEU A 114 -15.86 -16.76 11.97
N ALA A 115 -15.14 -17.89 12.11
CA ALA A 115 -13.80 -17.92 12.71
C ALA A 115 -12.71 -17.32 11.81
N ASN A 116 -12.94 -17.27 10.50
CA ASN A 116 -12.01 -16.69 9.52
C ASN A 116 -12.30 -15.22 9.23
N LEU A 117 -13.40 -14.68 9.76
CA LEU A 117 -13.83 -13.32 9.50
C LEU A 117 -12.95 -12.33 10.28
N LYS A 118 -12.22 -11.49 9.54
CA LYS A 118 -11.37 -10.44 10.11
C LYS A 118 -11.95 -9.08 9.76
N LEU A 119 -12.74 -8.52 10.66
CA LEU A 119 -13.39 -7.23 10.43
C LEU A 119 -12.68 -6.11 11.18
N VAL A 120 -12.60 -4.95 10.55
CA VAL A 120 -12.12 -3.70 11.15
C VAL A 120 -13.12 -2.57 10.94
N PHE A 121 -13.12 -1.61 11.86
CA PHE A 121 -13.90 -0.38 11.69
C PHE A 121 -13.35 0.47 10.56
N CYS A 122 -14.22 1.07 9.78
CA CYS A 122 -13.82 1.97 8.71
C CYS A 122 -13.37 3.33 9.24
N THR A 123 -12.33 3.89 8.62
CA THR A 123 -11.91 5.29 8.79
C THR A 123 -12.43 6.10 7.59
N PRO A 124 -13.19 7.20 7.81
CA PRO A 124 -13.70 8.01 6.72
C PRO A 124 -12.57 8.79 6.03
N ASN A 125 -12.57 8.80 4.69
CA ASN A 125 -11.68 9.62 3.89
C ASN A 125 -12.41 10.91 3.50
N HIS A 126 -11.87 12.04 3.94
CA HIS A 126 -12.38 13.37 3.59
C HIS A 126 -11.55 13.99 2.46
N PRO A 127 -12.14 14.90 1.65
CA PRO A 127 -11.35 15.64 0.68
C PRO A 127 -10.36 16.54 1.40
N SER A 128 -9.14 16.63 0.87
CA SER A 128 -8.16 17.61 1.33
C SER A 128 -8.53 19.00 0.82
N GLU A 129 -8.33 20.01 1.67
CA GLU A 129 -8.38 21.41 1.25
C GLU A 129 -7.29 21.67 0.20
N ILE A 130 -7.57 22.61 -0.70
CA ILE A 130 -6.68 22.97 -1.79
C ILE A 130 -6.00 24.28 -1.40
N ASP A 131 -4.67 24.25 -1.24
CA ASP A 131 -3.87 25.47 -1.14
C ASP A 131 -3.62 26.00 -2.55
N PRO A 132 -4.04 27.25 -2.86
CA PRO A 132 -3.81 27.83 -4.17
C PRO A 132 -2.30 27.94 -4.51
N SER A 133 -1.43 28.14 -3.52
CA SER A 133 0.03 28.27 -3.73
C SER A 133 0.64 26.95 -4.15
N ASP A 134 0.22 25.84 -3.52
CA ASP A 134 0.64 24.49 -3.92
C ASP A 134 0.06 24.12 -5.29
N TYR A 135 -1.19 24.52 -5.57
CA TYR A 135 -1.88 24.21 -6.82
C TYR A 135 -1.24 24.89 -8.04
N PHE A 136 -0.79 26.14 -7.90
CA PHE A 136 -0.19 26.93 -8.97
C PHE A 136 1.34 27.01 -8.92
N LEU A 137 2.00 26.15 -8.13
CA LEU A 137 3.44 26.21 -7.92
C LEU A 137 4.26 26.24 -9.23
N ASP A 138 3.85 25.47 -10.23
CA ASP A 138 4.53 25.39 -11.53
C ASP A 138 4.28 26.61 -12.44
N ASP A 139 3.22 27.38 -12.16
CA ASP A 139 2.82 28.57 -12.92
C ASP A 139 3.33 29.87 -12.27
N LEU A 140 3.69 29.82 -10.98
CA LEU A 140 4.24 30.94 -10.24
C LEU A 140 5.74 31.13 -10.53
N PRO A 141 6.23 32.37 -10.57
CA PRO A 141 7.67 32.65 -10.49
C PRO A 141 8.31 31.99 -9.25
N GLU A 142 9.64 31.84 -9.25
CA GLU A 142 10.41 31.18 -8.17
C GLU A 142 10.14 31.75 -6.75
N ASP A 143 9.73 33.03 -6.68
CA ASP A 143 9.27 33.72 -5.46
C ASP A 143 7.89 34.38 -5.66
N GLY A 144 7.06 33.80 -6.52
CA GLY A 144 5.75 34.34 -6.90
C GLY A 144 4.70 34.10 -5.82
N GLU A 145 3.93 35.14 -5.48
CA GLU A 145 2.75 35.03 -4.62
C GLU A 145 1.46 35.29 -5.42
N ILE A 146 0.39 34.61 -5.03
CA ILE A 146 -0.95 34.84 -5.57
C ILE A 146 -1.53 36.08 -4.88
N ASN A 147 -1.66 37.16 -5.65
CA ASN A 147 -2.13 38.47 -5.15
C ASN A 147 -3.55 38.82 -5.64
N ASP A 148 -4.28 37.86 -6.23
CA ASP A 148 -5.65 38.07 -6.69
C ASP A 148 -6.67 37.66 -5.61
N ASP A 149 -7.25 38.67 -4.96
CA ASP A 149 -8.23 38.47 -3.87
C ASP A 149 -9.47 37.67 -4.30
N GLN A 150 -9.90 37.78 -5.56
CA GLN A 150 -11.07 37.03 -6.05
C GLN A 150 -10.75 35.55 -6.22
N LEU A 151 -9.55 35.26 -6.72
CA LEU A 151 -9.05 33.89 -6.83
C LEU A 151 -8.87 33.25 -5.45
N LEU A 152 -8.23 33.96 -4.50
CA LEU A 152 -8.09 33.48 -3.12
C LEU A 152 -9.45 33.23 -2.46
N ALA A 153 -10.42 34.15 -2.64
CA ALA A 153 -11.77 33.97 -2.12
C ALA A 153 -12.49 32.77 -2.75
N ALA A 154 -12.25 32.46 -4.03
CA ALA A 154 -12.83 31.30 -4.69
C ALA A 154 -12.29 29.98 -4.12
N PHE A 155 -10.98 29.90 -3.84
CA PHE A 155 -10.38 28.73 -3.18
C PHE A 155 -10.92 28.57 -1.75
N GLU A 156 -11.05 29.66 -1.00
CA GLU A 156 -11.63 29.61 0.35
C GLU A 156 -13.08 29.11 0.34
N LEU A 157 -13.88 29.53 -0.65
CA LEU A 157 -15.24 29.03 -0.82
C LEU A 157 -15.27 27.52 -1.12
N VAL A 158 -14.37 27.04 -1.97
CA VAL A 158 -14.25 25.60 -2.25
C VAL A 158 -13.81 24.84 -1.00
N ASN A 159 -12.85 25.37 -0.24
CA ASN A 159 -12.37 24.77 1.00
C ASN A 159 -13.47 24.76 2.07
N GLU A 160 -14.33 25.78 2.13
CA GLU A 160 -15.51 25.76 2.99
C GLU A 160 -16.47 24.63 2.62
N MET A 161 -16.70 24.40 1.32
CA MET A 161 -17.53 23.29 0.86
C MET A 161 -16.88 21.93 1.15
N ILE A 162 -15.56 21.81 1.02
CA ILE A 162 -14.78 20.62 1.35
C ILE A 162 -14.91 20.28 2.84
N ARG A 163 -14.74 21.27 3.74
CA ARG A 163 -14.85 21.08 5.19
C ARG A 163 -16.26 20.64 5.62
N ASN A 164 -17.28 21.08 4.89
CA ASN A 164 -18.67 20.71 5.15
C ASN A 164 -19.13 19.44 4.40
N HIS A 165 -18.27 18.88 3.54
CA HIS A 165 -18.59 17.67 2.80
C HIS A 165 -18.47 16.43 3.71
N GLY A 166 -19.37 15.47 3.51
CA GLY A 166 -19.28 14.17 4.19
C GLY A 166 -18.05 13.35 3.75
N PRO A 167 -17.88 12.14 4.29
CA PRO A 167 -16.86 11.22 3.80
C PRO A 167 -17.03 10.94 2.30
N MET A 168 -15.94 10.98 1.52
CA MET A 168 -15.96 10.62 0.10
C MET A 168 -15.83 9.11 -0.11
N SER A 169 -15.07 8.46 0.76
CA SER A 169 -14.86 7.02 0.75
C SER A 169 -14.44 6.56 2.15
N TRP A 170 -14.19 5.26 2.31
CA TRP A 170 -13.83 4.66 3.57
C TRP A 170 -12.59 3.78 3.39
N SER A 171 -11.70 3.78 4.38
CA SER A 171 -10.50 2.93 4.42
C SER A 171 -10.58 1.97 5.61
N PRO A 172 -9.90 0.82 5.57
CA PRO A 172 -9.72 -0.02 6.75
C PRO A 172 -9.06 0.77 7.88
N GLY A 173 -9.68 0.76 9.06
CA GLY A 173 -9.16 1.41 10.25
C GLY A 173 -8.21 0.54 11.06
N ASN A 174 -7.94 0.97 12.29
CA ASN A 174 -6.96 0.35 13.18
C ASN A 174 -7.58 -0.35 14.39
N GLU A 175 -8.91 -0.52 14.40
CA GLU A 175 -9.65 -1.17 15.47
C GLU A 175 -10.34 -2.41 14.90
N ALA A 176 -10.14 -3.54 15.56
CA ALA A 176 -10.79 -4.80 15.19
C ALA A 176 -12.22 -4.86 15.74
N VAL A 177 -13.11 -5.45 14.97
CA VAL A 177 -14.53 -5.55 15.30
C VAL A 177 -14.79 -6.85 16.05
N GLU A 178 -15.49 -6.73 17.18
CA GLU A 178 -16.09 -7.86 17.88
C GLU A 178 -17.59 -7.89 17.57
N LEU A 179 -18.05 -8.96 16.93
CA LEU A 179 -19.46 -9.11 16.57
C LEU A 179 -20.29 -9.44 17.84
N PRO A 180 -21.46 -8.79 18.04
CA PRO A 180 -22.35 -9.12 19.13
C PRO A 180 -22.81 -10.57 19.07
N GLN A 181 -22.94 -11.22 20.24
CA GLN A 181 -23.40 -12.62 20.31
C GLN A 181 -24.76 -12.82 19.63
N ALA A 182 -25.67 -11.85 19.75
CA ALA A 182 -26.98 -11.90 19.11
C ALA A 182 -26.90 -12.00 17.57
N PHE A 183 -25.93 -11.32 16.96
CA PHE A 183 -25.68 -11.41 15.51
C PHE A 183 -25.14 -12.79 15.14
N LEU A 184 -24.18 -13.31 15.92
CA LEU A 184 -23.63 -14.65 15.69
C LEU A 184 -24.71 -15.75 15.81
N ASP A 185 -25.57 -15.64 16.81
CA ASP A 185 -26.68 -16.59 17.03
C ASP A 185 -27.67 -16.55 15.86
N MET A 186 -27.98 -15.37 15.34
CA MET A 186 -28.83 -15.19 14.15
C MET A 186 -28.24 -15.89 12.92
N ILE A 187 -26.96 -15.65 12.61
CA ILE A 187 -26.29 -16.27 11.45
C ILE A 187 -26.30 -17.80 11.57
N ASN A 188 -26.03 -18.34 12.76
CA ASN A 188 -26.04 -19.79 12.97
C ASN A 188 -27.44 -20.38 12.79
N ALA A 189 -28.48 -19.74 13.33
CA ALA A 189 -29.86 -20.20 13.17
C ALA A 189 -30.28 -20.25 11.69
N GLU A 190 -29.90 -19.25 10.89
CA GLU A 190 -30.23 -19.23 9.47
C GLU A 190 -29.50 -20.29 8.65
N ARG A 191 -28.24 -20.57 8.99
CA ARG A 191 -27.50 -21.68 8.37
C ARG A 191 -28.14 -23.02 8.68
N GLU A 192 -28.55 -23.24 9.93
CA GLU A 192 -29.29 -24.45 10.31
C GLU A 192 -30.62 -24.57 9.56
N GLU A 193 -31.37 -23.47 9.38
CA GLU A 193 -32.60 -23.46 8.59
C GLU A 193 -32.35 -23.78 7.11
N ALA A 194 -31.27 -23.25 6.53
CA ALA A 194 -30.88 -23.53 5.14
C ALA A 194 -30.44 -24.99 4.93
N GLU A 195 -29.77 -25.60 5.91
CA GLU A 195 -29.38 -27.02 5.88
C GLU A 195 -30.56 -27.99 6.05
N VAL A 196 -31.65 -27.54 6.70
CA VAL A 196 -32.85 -28.35 6.96
C VAL A 196 -33.91 -28.19 5.84
N ALA A 197 -33.80 -27.17 5.00
CA ALA A 197 -34.68 -26.97 3.85
C ALA A 197 -34.36 -27.96 2.70
N PRO A 198 -35.33 -28.79 2.23
CA PRO A 198 -35.12 -29.85 1.25
C PRO A 198 -34.94 -29.37 -0.20
#